data_AF-A0A7J9PMJ3-F1
#
_entry.id   AF-A0A7J9PMJ3-F1
#
_cell.length_a   1.000
_cell.length_b   1.000
_cell.length_c   1.000
_cell.angle_alpha   90.00
_cell.angle_beta   90.00
_cell.angle_gamma   90.00
#
_symmetry.space_group_name_H-M   'P 1'
#
loop_
_entity.id
_entity.type
_entity.pdbx_description
1 polymer ?
#
loop_
_entity_poly.entity_id
_entity_poly.type
_entity_poly.pdbx_seq_one_letter_code
_entity_poly.pdbx_strand_id
1 'polypeptide(L)' 'MQNWQLINSGMNQSTHRLNVIGGWLVKYEYLDEQGSVCSMAFVADPDHEWKIERCIR' A
#
# COMPACT_ATOMS: atom_id res chain seq x y z
N MET A 1 6.65 -11.93 4.27
CA MET A 1 6.67 -11.00 3.11
C MET A 1 5.57 -9.98 3.35
N GLN A 2 5.85 -8.69 3.16
CA GLN A 2 4.82 -7.64 3.33
C GLN A 2 3.80 -7.77 2.19
N ASN A 3 2.52 -7.92 2.52
CA ASN A 3 1.46 -8.21 1.56
C ASN A 3 0.85 -6.92 1.01
N TRP A 4 1.52 -6.30 0.02
CA TRP A 4 1.01 -5.13 -0.70
C TRP A 4 -0.19 -5.53 -1.58
N GLN A 5 -1.30 -4.83 -1.43
CA GLN A 5 -2.53 -5.01 -2.19
C GLN A 5 -2.61 -3.96 -3.29
N LEU A 6 -2.76 -4.37 -4.55
CA LEU A 6 -3.07 -3.44 -5.65
C LEU A 6 -4.48 -2.87 -5.45
N ILE A 7 -4.62 -1.55 -5.44
CA ILE A 7 -5.92 -0.86 -5.31
C ILE A 7 -6.32 -0.10 -6.57
N ASN A 8 -5.35 0.29 -7.41
CA ASN A 8 -5.61 0.89 -8.71
C ASN A 8 -4.44 0.62 -9.66
N SER A 9 -4.71 0.42 -10.95
CA SER A 9 -3.69 0.33 -11.99
C SER A 9 -4.14 1.07 -13.25
N GLY A 10 -3.19 1.69 -13.92
CA GLY A 10 -3.32 2.25 -15.25
C GLY A 10 -2.14 1.83 -16.12
N MET A 11 -2.10 2.34 -17.36
CA MET A 11 -1.11 1.93 -18.37
C MET A 11 0.34 2.01 -17.87
N ASN A 12 0.65 3.08 -17.12
CA ASN A 12 2.00 3.41 -16.65
C ASN A 12 2.01 3.74 -15.14
N GLN A 13 0.95 3.41 -14.42
CA GLN A 13 0.81 3.76 -13.01
C GLN A 13 0.20 2.64 -12.21
N SER A 14 0.59 2.53 -10.95
CA SER A 14 -0.05 1.62 -10.01
C SER A 14 -0.11 2.26 -8.64
N THR A 15 -1.18 1.94 -7.92
CA THR A 15 -1.34 2.32 -6.52
C THR A 15 -1.54 1.05 -5.72
N HIS A 16 -0.71 0.86 -4.73
CA HIS A 16 -0.76 -0.25 -3.79
C HIS A 16 -1.06 0.29 -2.40
N ARG A 17 -1.67 -0.55 -1.56
CA ARG A 17 -1.75 -0.31 -0.12
C ARG A 17 -1.17 -1.47 0.67
N LEU A 18 -0.62 -1.18 1.83
CA LEU A 18 -0.25 -2.16 2.84
C LEU A 18 -1.04 -1.83 4.11
N ASN A 19 -1.76 -2.81 4.64
CA ASN A 19 -2.41 -2.67 5.94
C ASN A 19 -1.32 -2.62 7.01
N VAL A 20 -1.35 -1.57 7.82
CA VAL A 20 -0.43 -1.37 8.94
C VAL A 20 -1.21 -1.00 10.20
N ILE A 21 -0.50 -1.05 11.31
CA ILE A 21 -0.96 -0.58 12.61
C ILE A 21 -1.46 0.87 12.49
N GLY A 22 -2.76 1.09 12.74
CA GLY A 22 -3.38 2.43 12.70
C GLY A 22 -3.77 2.97 11.31
N GLY A 23 -3.70 2.16 10.25
CA GLY A 23 -4.22 2.55 8.93
C GLY A 23 -3.52 1.86 7.77
N TRP A 24 -3.15 2.63 6.75
CA TRP A 24 -2.54 2.12 5.52
C TRP A 24 -1.28 2.88 5.15
N LEU A 25 -0.30 2.15 4.61
CA LEU A 25 0.71 2.76 3.74
C LEU A 25 0.20 2.67 2.31
N VAL A 26 0.08 3.80 1.64
CA VAL A 26 -0.28 3.89 0.23
C VAL A 26 0.97 4.20 -0.57
N LYS A 27 1.27 3.37 -1.56
CA LYS A 27 2.40 3.53 -2.47
C LYS A 27 1.85 3.79 -3.87
N TYR A 28 2.28 4.89 -4.49
CA TYR A 28 2.01 5.22 -5.88
C TYR A 28 3.31 5.08 -6.68
N GLU A 29 3.24 4.37 -7.78
CA GLU A 29 4.33 4.17 -8.72
C GLU A 29 3.88 4.62 -10.10
N TYR A 30 4.69 5.45 -10.75
CA TYR A 30 4.49 5.88 -12.13
C TYR A 30 5.78 5.61 -12.92
N LEU A 31 5.65 5.03 -14.10
CA LEU A 31 6.77 4.71 -14.98
C LEU A 31 6.56 5.40 -16.33
N ASP A 32 7.49 6.25 -16.73
CA ASP A 32 7.53 6.84 -18.06
C ASP A 32 8.85 6.52 -18.77
N GLU A 33 9.05 7.10 -19.94
CA GLU A 33 10.28 6.94 -20.73
C GLU A 33 11.51 7.57 -20.05
N GLN A 34 11.31 8.46 -19.06
CA GLN A 34 12.37 9.16 -18.34
C GLN A 34 12.75 8.44 -17.04
N GLY A 35 11.88 7.60 -16.47
CA GLY A 35 12.18 6.76 -15.32
C GLY A 35 10.96 6.40 -14.48
N SER A 36 11.23 5.95 -13.25
CA SER A 36 10.20 5.59 -12.28
C SER A 36 10.11 6.65 -11.18
N VAL A 37 8.90 7.14 -10.93
CA VAL A 37 8.55 7.96 -9.77
C VAL A 37 7.81 7.10 -8.77
N CYS A 38 8.29 7.11 -7.52
CA CYS A 38 7.63 6.43 -6.41
C CYS A 38 7.32 7.45 -5.30
N SER A 39 6.08 7.44 -4.84
CA SER A 39 5.64 8.22 -3.69
C SER A 39 4.93 7.32 -2.69
N MET A 40 5.12 7.60 -1.40
CA MET A 40 4.49 6.83 -0.33
C MET A 40 3.92 7.77 0.71
N ALA A 41 2.70 7.47 1.16
CA ALA A 41 2.01 8.23 2.19
C ALA A 41 1.41 7.28 3.24
N PHE A 42 1.41 7.72 4.50
CA PHE A 42 0.63 7.08 5.54
C PHE A 42 -0.76 7.70 5.59
N VAL A 43 -1.79 6.86 5.57
CA VAL A 43 -3.18 7.24 5.71
C VAL A 43 -3.68 6.65 7.02
N ALA A 44 -3.97 7.52 7.99
CA ALA A 44 -4.54 7.11 9.26
C ALA A 44 -5.98 6.64 9.05
N ASP A 45 -6.30 5.47 9.60
CA ASP A 45 -7.67 4.96 9.68
C ASP A 45 -7.88 4.44 11.12
N PRO A 46 -8.38 5.29 12.03
CA PRO A 46 -8.56 4.93 13.44
C PRO A 46 -9.67 3.88 13.63
N ASP A 47 -10.58 3.75 12.67
CA ASP A 47 -11.66 2.77 12.68
C ASP A 47 -11.25 1.44 12.00
N HIS A 48 -10.00 1.33 11.54
CA HIS A 48 -9.50 0.13 10.89
C HIS A 48 -9.43 -1.05 11.88
N GLU A 49 -10.31 -2.04 11.70
CA GLU A 49 -10.26 -3.26 12.50
C GLU A 49 -8.94 -4.01 12.28
N TRP A 50 -8.25 -4.30 13.37
CA TRP A 50 -6.96 -4.94 13.37
C TRP A 50 -7.11 -6.41 12.98
N LYS A 51 -6.58 -6.79 11.82
CA LYS A 51 -6.35 -8.20 11.51
C LYS A 51 -5.05 -8.63 12.19
N ILE A 52 -5.14 -8.96 13.47
CA ILE A 52 -4.06 -9.67 14.16
C ILE A 52 -4.04 -11.08 13.57
N GLU A 53 -3.10 -11.36 12.67
CA GLU A 53 -2.79 -12.73 12.31
C GLU A 53 -2.31 -13.43 13.59
N ARG A 54 -3.14 -14.29 14.16
CA ARG A 54 -2.73 -15.14 15.28
C ARG A 54 -1.56 -15.98 14.79
N CYS A 55 -0.35 -15.69 15.27
CA CYS A 55 0.72 -16.67 15.25
C CYS A 55 0.26 -17.87 16.08
N ILE A 56 -0.22 -18.92 15.42
CA ILE A 56 -0.41 -20.22 16.04
C ILE A 56 1.00 -20.74 16.34
N ARG A 57 1.34 -20.80 17.63
CA ARG A 57 2.55 -21.44 18.14
C ARG A 57 2.41 -22.95 18.08
#